data_AF-A0AAC9WFX7-F1
#
_entry.id   AF-A0AAC9WFX7-F1
#
_cell.length_a   1.000
_cell.length_b   1.000
_cell.length_c   1.000
_cell.angle_alpha   90.00
_cell.angle_beta   90.00
_cell.angle_gamma   90.00
#
_symmetry.space_group_name_H-M   'P 1'
#
loop_
_entity.id
_entity.type
_entity.pdbx_description
1 polymer ?
#
loop_
_entity_poly.entity_id
_entity_poly.type
_entity_poly.pdbx_seq_one_letter_code
_entity_poly.pdbx_strand_id
1 'polypeptide(L)'
;MKKKIKIAIIIFLVLAGIGGIMEMVGSDNATTQENLVEEMEEESVLEQREDAIGQSNKDFLELTKTKPSSVREDNTGNWRKVAIADSVDIVEYVASYNELYMEQGQVHAIVNFNYNTTTMINDLGGMISVRIHEYVDKEEHDANKLGSGMLLKEYQVYKDNRDIIEVQ
;
A
#
# COMPACT_ATOMS: atom_id res chain seq x y z
N MET A 1 -21.01 -1.53 32.31
CA MET A 1 -21.75 -2.69 31.77
C MET A 1 -20.81 -3.46 30.85
N LYS A 2 -20.42 -4.71 31.19
CA LYS A 2 -19.46 -5.51 30.41
C LYS A 2 -20.24 -6.59 29.64
N LYS A 3 -20.24 -6.53 28.30
CA LYS A 3 -20.82 -7.56 27.43
C LYS A 3 -19.93 -8.81 27.47
N LYS A 4 -20.53 -9.98 27.70
CA LYS A 4 -19.84 -11.27 27.69
C LYS A 4 -19.80 -11.81 26.27
N ILE A 5 -18.60 -12.01 25.72
CA ILE A 5 -18.36 -12.67 24.43
C ILE A 5 -18.42 -14.19 24.66
N LYS A 6 -19.22 -14.90 23.87
CA LYS A 6 -19.25 -16.38 23.86
C LYS A 6 -18.29 -16.86 22.77
N ILE A 7 -17.19 -17.47 23.17
CA ILE A 7 -16.24 -18.14 22.26
C ILE A 7 -16.70 -19.59 22.14
N ALA A 8 -17.03 -20.05 20.93
CA ALA A 8 -17.29 -21.46 20.64
C ALA A 8 -15.99 -22.10 20.15
N ILE A 9 -15.42 -23.00 20.95
CA ILE A 9 -14.25 -23.81 20.60
C ILE A 9 -14.77 -25.12 20.01
N ILE A 10 -14.57 -25.35 18.72
CA ILE A 10 -14.87 -26.63 18.06
C ILE A 10 -13.53 -27.33 17.80
N ILE A 11 -13.24 -28.36 18.58
CA ILE A 11 -12.08 -29.25 18.41
C ILE A 11 -12.56 -30.44 17.58
N PHE A 12 -11.99 -30.64 16.39
CA PHE A 12 -12.18 -31.88 15.62
C PHE A 12 -10.85 -32.66 15.59
N LEU A 13 -10.84 -33.79 16.32
CA LEU A 13 -9.74 -34.76 16.37
C LEU A 13 -9.76 -35.63 15.11
N VAL A 14 -8.72 -35.54 14.28
CA VAL A 14 -8.49 -36.50 13.19
C VAL A 14 -7.39 -37.46 13.62
N LEU A 15 -7.80 -38.70 13.96
CA LEU A 15 -6.91 -39.85 14.18
C LEU A 15 -6.40 -40.34 12.82
N ALA A 16 -5.15 -40.03 12.48
CA ALA A 16 -4.46 -40.62 11.34
C ALA A 16 -3.92 -42.01 11.73
N GLY A 17 -4.67 -43.05 11.35
CA GLY A 17 -4.17 -44.43 11.33
C GLY A 17 -3.35 -44.66 10.06
N ILE A 18 -2.03 -44.82 10.23
CA ILE A 18 -1.09 -45.15 9.16
C ILE A 18 -1.13 -46.66 8.94
N GLY A 19 -1.52 -47.11 7.74
CA GLY A 19 -1.53 -48.52 7.37
C GLY A 19 -1.16 -48.73 5.91
N GLY A 20 0.08 -49.20 5.70
CA GLY A 20 0.40 -50.33 4.81
C GLY A 20 0.30 -50.17 3.28
N ILE A 21 1.48 -50.26 2.65
CA ILE A 21 1.83 -50.53 1.24
C ILE A 21 1.04 -51.66 0.52
N MET A 22 0.88 -51.54 -0.82
CA MET A 22 1.15 -52.53 -1.90
C MET A 22 0.28 -52.27 -3.16
N GLU A 23 0.91 -52.38 -4.33
CA GLU A 23 0.45 -52.05 -5.68
C GLU A 23 -0.31 -53.20 -6.39
N MET A 24 -1.10 -52.86 -7.44
CA MET A 24 -1.36 -53.58 -8.73
C MET A 24 -2.83 -53.81 -9.19
N VAL A 25 -3.13 -53.17 -10.34
CA VAL A 25 -3.85 -53.62 -11.57
C VAL A 25 -5.35 -53.96 -11.53
N GLY A 26 -6.15 -53.26 -12.37
CA GLY A 26 -7.37 -53.80 -12.97
C GLY A 26 -8.44 -52.80 -13.46
N SER A 27 -8.49 -52.60 -14.79
CA SER A 27 -9.65 -52.38 -15.70
C SER A 27 -10.80 -51.40 -15.38
N ASP A 28 -10.99 -50.50 -16.36
CA ASP A 28 -12.23 -49.96 -16.95
C ASP A 28 -12.96 -48.74 -16.38
N ASN A 29 -12.97 -47.70 -17.24
CA ASN A 29 -14.00 -46.68 -17.49
C ASN A 29 -14.49 -45.81 -16.32
N ALA A 30 -14.04 -44.54 -16.29
CA ALA A 30 -14.90 -43.37 -16.46
C ALA A 30 -14.13 -42.05 -16.23
N THR A 31 -14.31 -41.11 -17.16
CA THR A 31 -14.05 -39.67 -17.15
C THR A 31 -13.56 -39.03 -15.83
N THR A 32 -12.31 -38.57 -15.84
CA THR A 32 -11.74 -37.62 -14.88
C THR A 32 -12.37 -36.23 -15.09
N GLN A 33 -13.09 -35.72 -14.09
CA GLN A 33 -13.26 -34.28 -13.89
C GLN A 33 -12.45 -33.90 -12.65
N GLU A 34 -11.33 -33.22 -12.87
CA GLU A 34 -10.56 -32.54 -11.84
C GLU A 34 -11.44 -31.44 -11.23
N ASN A 35 -11.68 -31.51 -9.93
CA ASN A 35 -12.28 -30.42 -9.18
C ASN A 35 -11.12 -29.63 -8.55
N LEU A 36 -10.69 -28.59 -9.25
CA LEU A 36 -9.81 -27.54 -8.73
C LEU A 36 -10.60 -26.80 -7.64
N VAL A 37 -10.15 -26.91 -6.39
CA VAL A 37 -10.69 -26.13 -5.28
C VAL A 37 -10.07 -24.73 -5.39
N GLU A 38 -10.86 -23.77 -5.87
CA GLU A 38 -10.55 -22.35 -5.73
C GLU A 38 -10.61 -21.98 -4.25
N GLU A 39 -9.47 -21.51 -3.74
CA GLU A 39 -9.34 -20.84 -2.45
C GLU A 39 -10.03 -19.47 -2.57
N MET A 40 -11.27 -19.39 -2.09
CA MET A 40 -12.02 -18.15 -2.03
C MET A 40 -11.59 -17.41 -0.75
N GLU A 41 -10.68 -16.45 -0.89
CA GLU A 41 -10.38 -15.48 0.16
C GLU A 41 -11.67 -14.67 0.45
N GLU A 42 -12.22 -14.79 1.66
CA GLU A 42 -13.28 -13.88 2.13
C GLU A 42 -12.66 -12.49 2.34
N GLU A 43 -12.79 -11.61 1.35
CA GLU A 43 -12.46 -10.19 1.46
C GLU A 43 -13.47 -9.54 2.42
N SER A 44 -13.01 -9.18 3.63
CA SER A 44 -13.82 -8.40 4.55
C SER A 44 -14.00 -6.99 3.97
N VAL A 45 -15.21 -6.63 3.56
CA VAL A 45 -15.55 -5.27 3.13
C VAL A 45 -15.35 -4.33 4.33
N LEU A 46 -14.24 -3.61 4.36
CA LEU A 46 -14.00 -2.57 5.36
C LEU A 46 -14.91 -1.39 5.03
N GLU A 47 -15.69 -0.93 6.01
CA GLU A 47 -16.53 0.25 5.84
C GLU A 47 -15.68 1.49 5.55
N GLN A 48 -16.18 2.33 4.65
CA GLN A 48 -15.61 3.64 4.36
C GLN A 48 -15.76 4.56 5.58
N ARG A 49 -14.73 5.35 5.88
CA ARG A 49 -14.74 6.34 6.95
C ARG A 49 -15.65 7.51 6.56
N GLU A 50 -16.41 8.03 7.52
CA GLU A 50 -17.40 9.09 7.27
C GLU A 50 -16.81 10.34 6.62
N ASP A 51 -15.58 10.71 6.99
CA ASP A 51 -14.87 11.90 6.49
C ASP A 51 -14.00 11.63 5.26
N ALA A 52 -14.07 10.43 4.67
CA ALA A 52 -13.29 10.09 3.49
C ALA A 52 -13.73 10.92 2.28
N ILE A 53 -12.78 11.63 1.66
CA ILE A 53 -13.03 12.45 0.46
C ILE A 53 -12.74 11.69 -0.85
N GLY A 54 -12.20 10.48 -0.75
CA GLY A 54 -11.81 9.64 -1.88
C GLY A 54 -10.98 8.43 -1.44
N GLN A 55 -10.40 7.72 -2.40
CA GLN A 55 -9.54 6.56 -2.15
C GLN A 55 -8.24 6.64 -2.95
N SER A 56 -7.15 6.17 -2.33
CA SER A 56 -5.84 6.02 -2.95
C SER A 56 -5.74 4.66 -3.63
N ASN A 57 -6.42 4.52 -4.76
CA ASN A 57 -6.61 3.22 -5.44
C ASN A 57 -5.98 3.14 -6.84
N LYS A 58 -5.29 4.20 -7.30
CA LYS A 58 -4.64 4.21 -8.61
C LYS A 58 -3.23 3.63 -8.53
N ASP A 59 -2.80 2.98 -9.62
CA ASP A 59 -1.48 2.35 -9.70
C ASP A 59 -0.41 3.38 -10.08
N PHE A 60 0.58 3.59 -9.20
CA PHE A 60 1.66 4.54 -9.43
C PHE A 60 2.48 4.20 -10.69
N LEU A 61 2.53 2.92 -11.09
CA LEU A 61 3.23 2.50 -12.30
C LEU A 61 2.58 3.00 -13.60
N GLU A 62 1.32 3.47 -13.55
CA GLU A 62 0.67 4.17 -14.66
C GLU A 62 1.32 5.53 -14.95
N LEU A 63 1.89 6.18 -13.92
CA LEU A 63 2.58 7.46 -14.05
C LEU A 63 4.01 7.27 -14.55
N THR A 64 4.76 6.38 -13.90
CA THR A 64 6.16 6.16 -14.24
C THR A 64 6.69 4.81 -13.77
N LYS A 65 7.63 4.26 -14.54
CA LYS A 65 8.42 3.07 -14.14
C LYS A 65 9.73 3.44 -13.45
N THR A 66 10.04 4.73 -13.31
CA THR A 66 11.22 5.21 -12.61
C THR A 66 11.08 4.94 -11.12
N LYS A 67 12.06 4.22 -10.57
CA LYS A 67 12.11 3.94 -9.14
C LYS A 67 12.63 5.15 -8.35
N PRO A 68 12.23 5.31 -7.09
CA PRO A 68 12.80 6.34 -6.22
C PRO A 68 14.31 6.13 -6.03
N SER A 69 15.04 7.24 -5.93
CA SER A 69 16.50 7.26 -5.79
C SER A 69 16.93 8.09 -4.58
N SER A 70 18.15 7.88 -4.11
CA SER A 70 18.74 8.69 -3.04
C SER A 70 18.87 10.16 -3.44
N VAL A 71 18.87 11.04 -2.43
CA VAL A 71 19.03 12.49 -2.59
C VAL A 71 20.39 12.91 -2.05
N ARG A 72 21.01 13.96 -2.62
CA ARG A 72 22.25 14.51 -2.05
C ARG A 72 21.95 15.23 -0.74
N GLU A 73 22.98 15.42 0.08
CA GLU A 73 22.90 16.07 1.40
C GLU A 73 21.94 15.38 2.39
N ASP A 74 21.54 14.13 2.12
CA ASP A 74 20.84 13.28 3.07
C ASP A 74 21.83 12.69 4.09
N ASN A 75 21.89 13.33 5.27
CA ASN A 75 22.73 12.87 6.38
C ASN A 75 22.17 11.65 7.12
N THR A 76 20.93 11.23 6.83
CA THR A 76 20.24 10.12 7.50
C THR A 76 20.28 8.81 6.70
N GLY A 77 20.45 8.90 5.38
CA GLY A 77 20.36 7.78 4.44
C GLY A 77 18.92 7.33 4.11
N ASN A 78 17.92 8.00 4.68
CA ASN A 78 16.51 7.60 4.64
C ASN A 78 15.66 8.39 3.63
N TRP A 79 16.25 9.35 2.91
CA TRP A 79 15.51 10.17 1.95
C TRP A 79 15.54 9.56 0.56
N ARG A 80 14.38 9.50 -0.07
CA ARG A 80 14.22 9.08 -1.47
C ARG A 80 13.41 10.11 -2.23
N LYS A 81 13.66 10.20 -3.53
CA LYS A 81 12.88 11.03 -4.44
C LYS A 81 12.54 10.33 -5.74
N VAL A 82 11.44 10.74 -6.33
CA VAL A 82 11.10 10.49 -7.74
C VAL A 82 10.52 11.79 -8.32
N ALA A 83 10.67 11.96 -9.64
CA ALA A 83 10.10 13.10 -10.34
C ALA A 83 9.12 12.61 -11.41
N ILE A 84 8.03 13.36 -11.57
CA ILE A 84 6.97 13.16 -12.55
C ILE A 84 6.62 14.51 -13.20
N ALA A 85 5.85 14.49 -14.28
CA ALA A 85 5.36 15.69 -14.97
C ALA A 85 3.92 15.48 -15.46
N ASP A 86 3.12 14.86 -14.61
CA ASP A 86 1.77 14.41 -14.93
C ASP A 86 0.70 15.33 -14.33
N SER A 87 -0.41 15.49 -15.05
CA SER A 87 -1.55 16.30 -14.61
C SER A 87 -2.55 15.45 -13.82
N VAL A 88 -2.13 14.96 -12.65
CA VAL A 88 -2.90 14.00 -11.83
C VAL A 88 -2.98 14.42 -10.36
N ASP A 89 -4.06 14.05 -9.68
CA ASP A 89 -4.08 14.11 -8.22
C ASP A 89 -3.19 12.98 -7.67
N ILE A 90 -2.03 13.36 -7.15
CA ILE A 90 -1.02 12.40 -6.72
C ILE A 90 -1.48 11.60 -5.49
N VAL A 91 -2.39 12.13 -4.67
CA VAL A 91 -2.86 11.47 -3.43
C VAL A 91 -3.58 10.16 -3.75
N GLU A 92 -4.23 10.07 -4.91
CA GLU A 92 -4.89 8.85 -5.40
C GLU A 92 -3.92 7.70 -5.72
N TYR A 93 -2.62 7.97 -5.80
CA TYR A 93 -1.56 7.00 -6.13
C TYR A 93 -0.62 6.67 -4.96
N VAL A 94 -0.70 7.39 -3.84
CA VAL A 94 0.27 7.29 -2.74
C VAL A 94 0.27 5.91 -2.07
N ALA A 95 -0.87 5.25 -1.97
CA ALA A 95 -0.94 3.90 -1.43
C ALA A 95 -0.12 2.89 -2.28
N SER A 96 -0.33 2.89 -3.60
CA SER A 96 0.46 2.08 -4.54
C SER A 96 1.95 2.43 -4.44
N TYR A 97 2.29 3.72 -4.42
CA TYR A 97 3.67 4.17 -4.26
C TYR A 97 4.34 3.66 -2.98
N ASN A 98 3.62 3.73 -1.85
CA ASN A 98 4.12 3.29 -0.55
C ASN A 98 4.46 1.79 -0.58
N GLU A 99 3.57 0.96 -1.13
CA GLU A 99 3.76 -0.49 -1.20
C GLU A 99 4.89 -0.91 -2.12
N LEU A 100 5.06 -0.21 -3.23
CA LEU A 100 6.09 -0.51 -4.20
C LEU A 100 7.50 -0.15 -3.71
N TYR A 101 7.62 0.91 -2.90
CA TYR A 101 8.92 1.57 -2.74
C TYR A 101 9.32 2.00 -1.34
N MET A 102 8.40 2.13 -0.38
CA MET A 102 8.75 2.68 0.92
C MET A 102 9.15 1.58 1.92
N GLU A 103 10.25 1.83 2.63
CA GLU A 103 10.65 1.04 3.79
C GLU A 103 10.41 1.83 5.08
N GLN A 104 10.37 1.12 6.21
CA GLN A 104 10.15 1.74 7.52
C GLN A 104 11.19 2.83 7.81
N GLY A 105 10.72 4.02 8.22
CA GLY A 105 11.57 5.13 8.60
C GLY A 105 12.09 5.98 7.42
N GLN A 106 11.77 5.61 6.18
CA GLN A 106 12.10 6.42 5.01
C GLN A 106 11.15 7.62 4.85
N VAL A 107 11.68 8.69 4.26
CA VAL A 107 10.92 9.85 3.81
C VAL A 107 11.04 9.93 2.30
N HIS A 108 9.89 9.94 1.62
CA HIS A 108 9.87 9.98 0.17
C HIS A 108 9.30 11.31 -0.32
N ALA A 109 9.91 11.85 -1.38
CA ALA A 109 9.42 13.01 -2.10
C ALA A 109 9.01 12.63 -3.53
N ILE A 110 7.82 13.02 -3.94
CA ILE A 110 7.38 12.99 -5.33
C ILE A 110 7.33 14.43 -5.82
N VAL A 111 8.25 14.78 -6.71
CA VAL A 111 8.31 16.11 -7.33
C VAL A 111 7.49 16.08 -8.61
N ASN A 112 6.47 16.92 -8.70
CA ASN A 112 5.64 17.06 -9.88
C ASN A 112 5.90 18.40 -10.56
N PHE A 113 6.64 18.37 -11.67
CA PHE A 113 6.99 19.57 -12.43
C PHE A 113 5.82 20.16 -13.24
N ASN A 114 4.76 19.40 -13.51
CA ASN A 114 3.58 19.93 -14.19
C ASN A 114 2.78 20.88 -13.28
N TYR A 115 2.66 20.53 -12.00
CA TYR A 115 1.97 21.36 -11.01
C TYR A 115 2.89 22.25 -10.18
N ASN A 116 4.21 22.15 -10.35
CA ASN A 116 5.19 22.81 -9.49
C ASN A 116 4.90 22.54 -8.00
N THR A 117 4.79 21.25 -7.65
CA THR A 117 4.58 20.81 -6.26
C THR A 117 5.55 19.70 -5.88
N THR A 118 5.81 19.60 -4.58
CA THR A 118 6.54 18.49 -3.99
C THR A 118 5.68 17.83 -2.92
N THR A 119 5.39 16.55 -3.12
CA THR A 119 4.61 15.74 -2.20
C THR A 119 5.54 14.94 -1.30
N MET A 120 5.48 15.23 -0.01
CA MET A 120 6.23 14.53 1.03
C MET A 120 5.37 13.39 1.59
N ILE A 121 5.93 12.18 1.62
CA ILE A 121 5.25 10.95 2.03
C ILE A 121 5.99 10.32 3.19
N ASN A 122 5.27 10.06 4.27
CA ASN A 122 5.76 9.41 5.47
C ASN A 122 4.86 8.21 5.82
N ASP A 123 5.44 7.03 5.90
CA ASP A 123 4.71 5.84 6.37
C ASP A 123 4.68 5.82 7.90
N LEU A 124 3.47 5.90 8.47
CA LEU A 124 3.22 5.88 9.90
C LEU A 124 2.65 4.54 10.37
N GLY A 125 2.80 3.48 9.56
CA GLY A 125 2.34 2.13 9.85
C GLY A 125 0.93 1.89 9.33
N GLY A 126 -0.10 2.25 10.10
CA GLY A 126 -1.51 2.04 9.70
C GLY A 126 -2.04 3.09 8.71
N MET A 127 -1.32 4.20 8.57
CA MET A 127 -1.67 5.31 7.68
C MET A 127 -0.42 5.91 7.06
N ILE A 128 -0.61 6.60 5.94
CA ILE A 128 0.43 7.33 5.23
C ILE A 128 0.11 8.83 5.41
N SER A 129 1.04 9.59 5.95
CA SER A 129 0.96 11.06 5.97
C SER A 129 1.48 11.60 4.65
N VAL A 130 0.69 12.48 4.04
CA VAL A 130 0.96 13.06 2.73
C VAL A 130 0.85 14.58 2.84
N ARG A 131 1.93 15.29 2.55
CA ARG A 131 1.98 16.76 2.59
C ARG A 131 2.42 17.33 1.26
N ILE A 132 1.57 18.12 0.62
CA ILE A 132 1.84 18.74 -0.67
C ILE A 132 2.33 20.17 -0.42
N HIS A 133 3.54 20.46 -0.89
CA HIS A 133 4.16 21.78 -0.78
C HIS A 133 4.31 22.40 -2.17
N GLU A 134 4.39 23.73 -2.23
CA GLU A 134 4.92 24.42 -3.41
C GLU A 134 6.33 23.91 -3.71
N TYR A 135 6.63 23.72 -5.00
CA TYR A 135 7.97 23.35 -5.42
C TYR A 135 8.95 24.52 -5.27
N VAL A 136 10.15 24.22 -4.77
CA VAL A 136 11.26 25.17 -4.68
C VAL A 136 12.32 24.82 -5.73
N ASP A 137 12.83 25.81 -6.47
CA ASP A 137 13.80 25.58 -7.54
C ASP A 137 14.97 24.70 -7.08
N LYS A 138 15.14 23.57 -7.77
CA LYS A 138 16.19 22.56 -7.59
C LYS A 138 16.16 21.83 -6.25
N GLU A 139 15.04 21.84 -5.52
CA GLU A 139 14.93 21.14 -4.25
C GLU A 139 15.12 19.64 -4.37
N GLU A 140 14.78 19.04 -5.51
CA GLU A 140 14.98 17.63 -5.78
C GLU A 140 16.47 17.24 -5.68
N HIS A 141 17.39 18.19 -5.79
CA HIS A 141 18.82 17.90 -5.69
C HIS A 141 19.38 17.89 -4.28
N ASP A 142 18.61 18.28 -3.26
CA ASP A 142 19.11 18.51 -1.88
C ASP A 142 18.05 18.11 -0.85
N ALA A 143 18.36 17.11 -0.02
CA ALA A 143 17.44 16.60 1.00
C ALA A 143 17.01 17.68 2.01
N ASN A 144 17.83 18.71 2.25
CA ASN A 144 17.50 19.80 3.16
C ASN A 144 16.51 20.81 2.54
N LYS A 145 16.25 20.72 1.24
CA LYS A 145 15.33 21.60 0.52
C LYS A 145 14.03 20.91 0.14
N LEU A 146 14.01 19.59 0.02
CA LEU A 146 12.81 18.84 -0.33
C LEU A 146 11.64 19.16 0.61
N GLY A 147 10.54 19.64 0.05
CA GLY A 147 9.34 20.02 0.78
C GLY A 147 9.52 21.27 1.64
N SER A 148 10.49 22.14 1.32
CA SER A 148 10.72 23.39 2.06
C SER A 148 9.82 24.56 1.62
N GLY A 149 9.08 24.39 0.53
CA GLY A 149 8.10 25.36 0.07
C GLY A 149 6.90 25.51 1.01
N MET A 150 5.98 26.39 0.66
CA MET A 150 4.75 26.57 1.45
C MET A 150 3.90 25.31 1.42
N LEU A 151 3.44 24.85 2.59
CA LEU A 151 2.45 23.77 2.68
C LEU A 151 1.15 24.22 2.03
N LEU A 152 0.69 23.47 1.03
CA LEU A 152 -0.56 23.72 0.32
C LEU A 152 -1.69 22.89 0.90
N LYS A 153 -1.44 21.60 1.15
CA LYS A 153 -2.42 20.63 1.63
C LYS A 153 -1.80 19.50 2.43
N GLU A 154 -2.55 18.94 3.36
CA GLU A 154 -2.18 17.75 4.11
C GLU A 154 -3.29 16.69 4.09
N TYR A 155 -2.89 15.44 3.90
CA TYR A 155 -3.78 14.29 3.85
C TYR A 155 -3.28 13.15 4.73
N GLN A 156 -4.23 12.32 5.16
CA GLN A 156 -3.97 10.99 5.68
C GLN A 156 -4.58 9.96 4.73
N VAL A 157 -3.79 8.98 4.33
CA VAL A 157 -4.26 7.82 3.56
C VAL A 157 -4.22 6.58 4.44
N TYR A 158 -5.37 5.97 4.69
CA TYR A 158 -5.47 4.78 5.54
C TYR A 158 -5.16 3.52 4.73
N LYS A 159 -4.28 2.66 5.24
CA LYS A 159 -3.78 1.50 4.46
C LYS A 159 -4.76 0.35 4.40
N ASP A 160 -5.66 0.25 5.37
CA ASP A 160 -6.65 -0.81 5.49
C ASP A 160 -7.69 -0.73 4.36
N ASN A 161 -8.23 0.47 4.08
CA ASN A 161 -9.28 0.65 3.07
C ASN A 161 -8.97 1.73 2.00
N ARG A 162 -7.76 2.28 2.01
CA ARG A 162 -7.27 3.33 1.10
C ARG A 162 -7.96 4.68 1.21
N ASP A 163 -8.78 4.90 2.23
CA ASP A 163 -9.49 6.17 2.38
C ASP A 163 -8.52 7.35 2.51
N ILE A 164 -8.84 8.42 1.80
CA ILE A 164 -8.15 9.70 1.85
C ILE A 164 -8.96 10.65 2.73
N ILE A 165 -8.33 11.20 3.76
CA ILE A 165 -8.88 12.27 4.60
C ILE A 165 -8.02 13.53 4.40
N GLU A 166 -8.64 14.66 4.05
CA GLU A 166 -7.97 15.97 4.04
C GLU A 166 -7.93 16.52 5.47
N VAL A 167 -6.73 16.90 5.92
CA VAL A 167 -6.47 17.40 7.28
C VAL A 167 -6.36 18.92 7.30
N GLN A 168 -5.78 19.49 6.24
CA GLN A 168 -5.59 20.93 6.05
C GLN A 168 -5.56 21.29 4.57
#